data_AF-A0A1S5WLI5-F1
#
_entry.id   AF-A0A1S5WLI5-F1
#
_cell.length_a   1.000
_cell.length_b   1.000
_cell.length_c   1.000
_cell.angle_alpha   90.00
_cell.angle_beta   90.00
_cell.angle_gamma   90.00
#
_symmetry.space_group_name_H-M   'P 1'
#
loop_
_entity.id
_entity.type
_entity.pdbx_description
1 polymer ?
#
loop_
_entity_poly.entity_id
_entity_poly.type
_entity_poly.pdbx_seq_one_letter_code
_entity_poly.pdbx_strand_id
1 'polypeptide(L)'
;EHWRGIGVTLFVNWAVKPFSMAALGWLFIGYLFRPYLPADQIDSYIAGLIILAAAPCTAMVFVWSNLTRGEPHFTLSQVALNDTIMVFAFAPIVGLLLGLSAITVPWDTLVLSVVLYIVVPVIAAQLLRRRLLATGGEPALKSFLDRLQLLSLVALLATLVLLFGFQGEQILAQPLVIALLAVPILIQVYFNSGLAYLLNRISGEQHCV
;
A
#
# COMPACT_ATOMS: atom_id res chain seq x y z
N GLU A 1 -13.16 -17.70 11.73
CA GLU A 1 -13.33 -18.73 10.68
C GLU A 1 -12.28 -18.67 9.57
N HIS A 2 -11.80 -17.51 9.12
CA HIS A 2 -10.83 -17.40 8.00
C HIS A 2 -9.37 -17.09 8.40
N TRP A 3 -8.88 -17.65 9.51
CA TRP A 3 -7.58 -17.26 10.08
C TRP A 3 -6.38 -17.67 9.22
N ARG A 4 -6.49 -18.75 8.42
CA ARG A 4 -5.38 -19.25 7.60
C ARG A 4 -5.17 -18.34 6.40
N GLY A 5 -6.25 -17.91 5.74
CA GLY A 5 -6.22 -16.93 4.66
C GLY A 5 -5.69 -15.57 5.11
N ILE A 6 -6.11 -15.09 6.29
CA ILE A 6 -5.56 -13.86 6.88
C ILE A 6 -4.06 -14.01 7.15
N GLY A 7 -3.63 -15.12 7.75
CA GLY A 7 -2.21 -15.39 8.04
C GLY A 7 -1.35 -15.41 6.78
N VAL A 8 -1.81 -16.09 5.73
CA VAL A 8 -1.14 -16.11 4.42
C VAL A 8 -1.00 -14.70 3.86
N THR A 9 -2.08 -13.92 3.84
CA THR A 9 -2.01 -12.55 3.28
C THR A 9 -1.13 -11.63 4.10
N LEU A 10 -1.16 -11.70 5.43
CA LEU A 10 -0.27 -10.91 6.28
C LEU A 10 1.20 -11.25 6.03
N PHE A 11 1.54 -12.54 5.97
CA PHE A 11 2.88 -12.99 5.66
C PHE A 11 3.35 -12.47 4.30
N VAL A 12 2.50 -12.61 3.27
CA VAL A 12 2.82 -12.14 1.93
C VAL A 12 2.99 -10.61 1.91
N ASN A 13 2.08 -9.86 2.53
CA ASN A 13 2.10 -8.39 2.50
C ASN A 13 3.27 -7.78 3.30
N TRP A 14 3.60 -8.35 4.45
CA TRP A 14 4.57 -7.73 5.37
C TRP A 14 5.96 -8.35 5.31
N ALA A 15 6.08 -9.64 4.98
CA ALA A 15 7.36 -10.33 4.91
C ALA A 15 7.83 -10.58 3.47
N VAL A 16 6.94 -10.90 2.52
CA VAL A 16 7.37 -11.22 1.15
C VAL A 16 7.45 -9.97 0.29
N LYS A 17 6.39 -9.18 0.24
CA LYS A 17 6.25 -8.04 -0.68
C LYS A 17 7.37 -6.99 -0.51
N PRO A 18 7.60 -6.40 0.68
CA PRO A 18 8.60 -5.34 0.80
C PRO A 18 10.04 -5.84 0.61
N PHE A 19 10.36 -7.06 1.07
CA PHE A 19 11.69 -7.67 0.91
C PHE A 19 11.97 -8.10 -0.53
N SER A 20 10.99 -8.72 -1.20
CA SER A 20 11.11 -9.04 -2.62
C SER A 20 11.26 -7.77 -3.47
N MET A 21 10.60 -6.65 -3.11
CA MET A 21 10.82 -5.39 -3.82
C MET A 21 12.21 -4.83 -3.60
N ALA A 22 12.73 -4.87 -2.37
CA ALA A 22 14.08 -4.39 -2.10
C ALA A 22 15.10 -5.18 -2.93
N ALA A 23 14.93 -6.51 -3.00
CA ALA A 23 15.78 -7.37 -3.83
C ALA A 23 15.64 -7.06 -5.33
N LEU A 24 14.41 -6.90 -5.83
CA LEU A 24 14.15 -6.56 -7.24
C LEU A 24 14.65 -5.15 -7.57
N GLY A 25 14.48 -4.17 -6.69
CA GLY A 25 14.99 -2.81 -6.84
C GLY A 25 16.51 -2.80 -6.92
N TRP A 26 17.19 -3.51 -6.01
CA TRP A 26 18.63 -3.66 -6.06
C TRP A 26 19.12 -4.35 -7.35
N LEU A 27 18.47 -5.45 -7.75
CA LEU A 27 18.86 -6.22 -8.94
C LEU A 27 18.59 -5.46 -10.25
N PHE A 28 17.37 -4.96 -10.43
CA PHE A 28 16.96 -4.30 -11.66
C PHE A 28 17.49 -2.86 -11.73
N ILE A 29 17.31 -2.04 -10.70
CA ILE A 29 17.67 -0.61 -10.74
C ILE A 29 19.14 -0.41 -10.39
N GLY A 30 19.63 -1.10 -9.36
CA GLY A 30 21.01 -0.97 -8.87
C GLY A 30 22.07 -1.68 -9.73
N TYR A 31 21.70 -2.72 -10.47
CA TYR A 31 22.65 -3.52 -11.26
C TYR A 31 22.32 -3.55 -12.76
N LEU A 32 21.19 -4.13 -13.17
CA LEU A 32 20.85 -4.34 -14.59
C LEU A 32 20.60 -3.05 -15.38
N PHE A 33 19.83 -2.12 -14.81
CA PHE A 33 19.39 -0.89 -15.48
C PHE A 33 20.20 0.33 -15.09
N ARG A 34 21.19 0.17 -14.21
CA ARG A 34 22.10 1.24 -13.79
C ARG A 34 22.70 2.06 -14.95
N PRO A 35 23.13 1.47 -16.09
CA PRO A 35 23.66 2.25 -17.21
C PRO A 35 22.62 3.10 -17.94
N TYR A 36 21.34 2.75 -17.81
CA TYR A 36 20.22 3.39 -18.50
C TYR A 36 19.45 4.39 -17.62
N LEU A 37 19.86 4.52 -16.35
CA LEU A 37 19.22 5.38 -15.37
C LEU A 37 20.14 6.55 -14.97
N PRO A 38 19.58 7.73 -14.66
CA PRO A 38 20.35 8.84 -14.11
C PRO A 38 20.99 8.45 -12.78
N ALA A 39 22.32 8.55 -12.68
CA ALA A 39 23.08 8.07 -11.53
C ALA A 39 22.70 8.74 -10.20
N ASP A 40 22.21 9.98 -10.27
CA ASP A 40 21.72 10.79 -9.15
C ASP A 40 20.35 10.34 -8.62
N GLN A 41 19.59 9.58 -9.40
CA GLN A 41 18.20 9.21 -9.07
C GLN A 41 18.01 7.73 -8.74
N ILE A 42 19.04 6.89 -8.92
CA ILE A 42 18.97 5.44 -8.66
C ILE A 42 18.50 5.16 -7.22
N ASP A 43 19.11 5.81 -6.24
CA ASP A 43 18.77 5.60 -4.83
C ASP A 43 17.33 6.04 -4.52
N SER A 44 16.91 7.16 -5.11
CA SER A 44 15.54 7.67 -5.00
C SER A 44 14.51 6.71 -5.63
N TYR A 45 14.85 6.09 -6.77
CA TYR A 45 13.97 5.09 -7.39
C TYR A 45 13.88 3.80 -6.60
N ILE A 46 15.00 3.30 -6.06
CA ILE A 46 15.01 2.12 -5.18
C ILE A 46 14.19 2.41 -3.92
N ALA A 47 14.38 3.57 -3.29
CA ALA A 47 13.60 3.99 -2.14
C ALA A 47 12.10 4.08 -2.47
N GLY A 48 11.76 4.68 -3.61
CA GLY A 48 10.38 4.78 -4.10
C GLY A 48 9.73 3.41 -4.29
N LEU A 49 10.45 2.44 -4.88
CA LEU A 49 9.96 1.07 -5.06
C LEU A 49 9.71 0.38 -3.71
N ILE A 50 10.63 0.51 -2.75
CA ILE A 50 10.49 -0.08 -1.41
C ILE A 50 9.28 0.51 -0.67
N ILE A 51 9.13 1.83 -0.69
CA ILE A 51 7.99 2.53 -0.07
C ILE A 51 6.67 2.11 -0.72
N LEU A 52 6.63 2.04 -2.05
CA LEU A 52 5.46 1.58 -2.81
C LEU A 52 5.07 0.14 -2.46
N ALA A 53 6.06 -0.74 -2.26
CA ALA A 53 5.81 -2.12 -1.88
C ALA A 53 5.33 -2.27 -0.43
N ALA A 54 5.86 -1.48 0.49
CA ALA A 54 5.47 -1.51 1.90
C ALA A 54 4.09 -0.90 2.16
N ALA A 55 3.62 0.01 1.29
CA ALA A 55 2.29 0.59 1.42
C ALA A 55 1.19 -0.44 1.09
N PRO A 56 0.25 -0.72 2.01
CA PRO A 56 -0.94 -1.49 1.71
C PRO A 56 -1.91 -0.66 0.86
N CYS A 57 -2.67 -1.33 0.00
CA CYS A 57 -3.74 -0.69 -0.75
C CYS A 57 -5.08 -1.08 -0.12
N THR A 58 -5.86 -0.09 0.31
CA THR A 58 -7.13 -0.32 1.05
C THR A 58 -8.34 -0.29 0.12
N ALA A 59 -8.49 0.78 -0.65
CA ALA A 59 -9.65 1.02 -1.49
C ALA A 59 -9.74 0.06 -2.69
N MET A 60 -8.64 -0.17 -3.39
CA MET A 60 -8.66 -0.96 -4.63
C MET A 60 -8.93 -2.45 -4.36
N VAL A 61 -8.52 -2.97 -3.20
CA VAL A 61 -8.74 -4.37 -2.82
C VAL A 61 -10.23 -4.69 -2.73
N PHE A 62 -11.06 -3.76 -2.25
CA PHE A 62 -12.52 -3.93 -2.28
C PHE A 62 -13.09 -4.01 -3.69
N VAL A 63 -12.61 -3.17 -4.60
CA VAL A 63 -13.04 -3.19 -6.01
C VAL A 63 -12.65 -4.52 -6.66
N TRP A 64 -11.41 -4.97 -6.50
CA TRP A 64 -10.95 -6.25 -7.02
C TRP A 64 -11.73 -7.42 -6.44
N SER A 65 -11.94 -7.44 -5.11
CA SER A 65 -12.74 -8.48 -4.47
C SER A 65 -14.16 -8.52 -5.02
N ASN A 66 -14.81 -7.37 -5.20
CA ASN A 66 -16.14 -7.31 -5.78
C ASN A 66 -16.16 -7.84 -7.22
N LEU A 67 -15.16 -7.51 -8.04
CA LEU A 67 -15.03 -8.01 -9.41
C LEU A 67 -14.79 -9.52 -9.48
N THR A 68 -14.05 -10.08 -8.53
CA THR A 68 -13.79 -11.53 -8.44
C THR A 68 -14.86 -12.28 -7.64
N ARG A 69 -15.96 -11.63 -7.24
CA ARG A 69 -17.01 -12.20 -6.37
C ARG A 69 -16.48 -12.76 -5.05
N GLY A 70 -15.43 -12.13 -4.51
CA GLY A 70 -14.86 -12.46 -3.20
C GLY A 70 -15.75 -12.00 -2.05
N GLU A 71 -15.55 -12.61 -0.88
CA GLU A 71 -16.38 -12.38 0.30
C GLU A 71 -16.08 -10.99 0.94
N PRO A 72 -17.06 -10.07 1.03
CA PRO A 72 -16.84 -8.72 1.50
C PRO A 72 -16.43 -8.61 2.98
N HIS A 73 -16.93 -9.47 3.87
CA HIS A 73 -16.59 -9.41 5.30
C HIS A 73 -15.14 -9.84 5.56
N PHE A 74 -14.64 -10.83 4.83
CA PHE A 74 -13.26 -11.28 4.83
C PHE A 74 -12.34 -10.16 4.33
N THR A 75 -12.70 -9.56 3.20
CA THR A 75 -11.95 -8.44 2.62
C THR A 75 -11.87 -7.26 3.59
N LEU A 76 -13.00 -6.91 4.22
CA LEU A 76 -13.06 -5.84 5.21
C LEU A 76 -12.19 -6.15 6.44
N SER A 77 -12.25 -7.38 6.94
CA SER A 77 -11.43 -7.81 8.08
C SER A 77 -9.93 -7.78 7.74
N GLN A 78 -9.57 -8.19 6.52
CA GLN A 78 -8.20 -8.20 6.05
C GLN A 78 -7.63 -6.79 5.85
N VAL A 79 -8.42 -5.87 5.27
CA VAL A 79 -8.03 -4.46 5.11
C VAL A 79 -7.85 -3.81 6.49
N ALA A 80 -8.82 -3.98 7.40
CA ALA A 80 -8.73 -3.43 8.75
C ALA A 80 -7.48 -3.91 9.51
N LEU A 81 -7.14 -5.20 9.35
CA LEU A 81 -5.95 -5.77 9.98
C LEU A 81 -4.66 -5.26 9.36
N ASN A 82 -4.58 -5.16 8.03
CA ASN A 82 -3.42 -4.59 7.34
C ASN A 82 -3.20 -3.12 7.74
N ASP A 83 -4.26 -2.32 7.80
CA ASP A 83 -4.18 -0.91 8.20
C ASP A 83 -3.72 -0.75 9.64
N THR A 84 -4.19 -1.63 10.53
CA THR A 84 -3.75 -1.64 11.93
C THR A 84 -2.26 -1.97 12.04
N ILE A 85 -1.79 -2.98 11.31
CA ILE A 85 -0.38 -3.36 11.29
C ILE A 85 0.47 -2.25 10.67
N MET A 86 -0.04 -1.54 9.66
CA MET A 86 0.66 -0.44 9.00
C MET A 86 1.08 0.66 9.96
N VAL A 87 0.25 1.01 10.94
CA VAL A 87 0.58 2.05 11.93
C VAL A 87 1.90 1.79 12.65
N PHE A 88 2.25 0.52 12.89
CA PHE A 88 3.41 0.14 13.70
C PHE A 88 4.52 -0.50 12.88
N ALA A 89 4.20 -1.25 11.81
CA ALA A 89 5.17 -2.02 11.04
C ALA A 89 5.72 -1.27 9.82
N PHE A 90 4.98 -0.29 9.26
CA PHE A 90 5.41 0.43 8.06
C PHE A 90 6.75 1.14 8.26
N ALA A 91 6.85 2.00 9.28
CA ALA A 91 8.05 2.80 9.50
C ALA A 91 9.28 1.94 9.84
N PRO A 92 9.20 0.94 10.75
CA PRO A 92 10.34 0.06 11.03
C PRO A 92 10.79 -0.76 9.82
N ILE A 93 9.87 -1.33 9.03
CA ILE A 93 10.22 -2.16 7.87
C ILE A 93 10.85 -1.31 6.77
N VAL A 94 10.26 -0.15 6.46
CA VAL A 94 10.83 0.78 5.47
C VAL A 94 12.18 1.29 5.93
N GLY A 95 12.33 1.69 7.20
CA GLY A 95 13.60 2.15 7.76
C GLY A 95 14.68 1.07 7.70
N LEU A 96 14.34 -0.18 8.02
CA LEU A 96 15.25 -1.32 7.91
C LEU A 96 15.69 -1.55 6.46
N LEU A 97 14.74 -1.61 5.51
CA LEU A 97 15.04 -1.89 4.11
C LEU A 97 15.84 -0.77 3.45
N LEU A 98 15.52 0.49 3.71
CA LEU A 98 16.29 1.64 3.22
C LEU A 98 17.70 1.68 3.82
N GLY A 99 17.83 1.35 5.12
CA GLY A 99 19.13 1.25 5.79
C GLY A 99 20.01 0.14 5.21
N LEU A 100 19.41 -1.02 4.86
CA LEU A 100 20.12 -2.12 4.17
C LEU A 100 20.57 -1.73 2.76
N SER A 101 19.88 -0.80 2.11
CA SER A 101 20.27 -0.24 0.81
C SER A 101 21.28 0.91 0.90
N ALA A 102 21.82 1.20 2.09
CA ALA A 102 22.75 2.32 2.35
C ALA A 102 22.20 3.71 1.98
N ILE A 103 20.88 3.84 1.88
CA ILE A 103 20.19 5.11 1.62
C ILE A 103 20.02 5.81 2.97
N THR A 104 20.38 7.09 3.06
CA THR A 104 20.21 7.87 4.28
C THR A 104 18.74 7.93 4.64
N VAL A 105 18.37 7.32 5.77
CA VAL A 105 16.98 7.26 6.24
C VAL A 105 16.65 8.56 6.99
N PRO A 106 15.76 9.43 6.47
CA PRO A 106 15.40 10.66 7.15
C PRO A 106 14.35 10.35 8.23
N TRP A 107 14.79 9.77 9.36
CA TRP A 107 13.93 9.31 10.46
C TRP A 107 12.97 10.39 10.97
N ASP A 108 13.42 11.64 11.06
CA ASP A 108 12.57 12.77 11.46
C ASP A 108 11.38 12.93 10.52
N THR A 109 11.60 12.85 9.20
CA THR A 109 10.53 12.98 8.20
C THR A 109 9.63 11.75 8.16
N LEU A 110 10.17 10.54 8.33
CA LEU A 110 9.37 9.32 8.37
C LEU A 110 8.45 9.31 9.60
N VAL A 111 8.97 9.62 10.78
CA VAL A 111 8.19 9.69 12.02
C VAL A 111 7.14 10.80 11.93
N LEU A 112 7.53 11.99 11.47
CA LEU A 112 6.59 13.10 11.24
C LEU A 112 5.46 12.68 10.29
N SER A 113 5.80 12.02 9.18
CA SER A 113 4.82 11.56 8.18
C SER A 113 3.86 10.53 8.77
N VAL A 114 4.36 9.58 9.55
CA VAL A 114 3.50 8.58 10.22
C VAL A 114 2.57 9.25 11.23
N VAL A 115 3.09 10.16 12.06
CA VAL A 115 2.27 10.86 13.04
C VAL A 115 1.18 11.69 12.35
N LEU A 116 1.57 12.49 11.34
CA LEU A 116 0.67 13.44 10.68
C LEU A 116 -0.34 12.75 9.76
N TYR A 117 0.10 11.78 8.94
CA TYR A 117 -0.76 11.13 7.94
C TYR A 117 -1.47 9.88 8.43
N ILE A 118 -1.02 9.24 9.52
CA ILE A 118 -1.65 8.02 10.06
C ILE A 118 -2.25 8.28 11.45
N VAL A 119 -1.43 8.67 12.43
CA VAL A 119 -1.88 8.73 13.84
C VAL A 119 -2.96 9.80 14.05
N VAL A 120 -2.73 11.03 13.57
CA VAL A 120 -3.67 12.15 13.74
C VAL A 120 -5.03 11.85 13.09
N PRO A 121 -5.12 11.40 11.83
CA PRO A 121 -6.41 11.02 11.22
C PRO A 121 -7.13 9.89 11.96
N VAL A 122 -6.41 8.89 12.44
CA VAL A 122 -7.00 7.78 13.21
C VAL A 122 -7.62 8.29 14.52
N ILE A 123 -6.91 9.15 15.26
CA ILE A 123 -7.45 9.75 16.49
C ILE A 123 -8.70 10.58 16.19
N ALA A 124 -8.65 11.44 15.17
CA ALA A 124 -9.78 12.26 14.76
C ALA A 124 -10.99 11.38 14.37
N ALA A 125 -10.77 10.31 13.60
CA ALA A 125 -11.81 9.37 13.19
C ALA A 125 -12.45 8.67 14.40
N GLN A 126 -11.65 8.21 15.38
CA GLN A 126 -12.18 7.55 16.59
C GLN A 126 -12.98 8.51 17.47
N LEU A 127 -12.52 9.75 17.65
CA LEU A 127 -13.25 10.77 18.39
C LEU A 127 -14.59 11.09 17.73
N LEU A 128 -14.60 11.23 16.40
CA LEU A 128 -15.81 11.52 15.64
C LEU A 128 -16.81 10.35 15.68
N ARG A 129 -16.33 9.11 15.52
CA ARG A 129 -17.14 7.90 15.66
C ARG A 129 -17.80 7.81 17.04
N ARG A 130 -17.03 8.05 18.11
CA ARG A 130 -17.56 8.04 19.49
C ARG A 130 -18.66 9.09 19.67
N ARG A 131 -18.46 10.30 19.16
CA ARG A 131 -19.46 11.38 19.25
C ARG A 131 -20.74 11.04 18.49
N LEU A 132 -20.64 10.55 17.26
CA LEU A 132 -21.81 10.22 16.43
C LEU A 132 -22.63 9.06 17.01
N LEU A 133 -21.96 8.03 17.54
CA LEU A 133 -22.64 6.93 18.21
C LEU A 133 -23.35 7.40 19.50
N ALA A 134 -22.75 8.34 20.24
CA ALA A 134 -23.35 8.87 21.47
C ALA A 134 -24.56 9.78 21.20
N THR A 135 -24.59 10.52 20.10
CA THR A 135 -25.69 11.47 19.81
C THR A 135 -26.83 10.85 19.01
N GLY A 136 -26.53 9.96 18.05
CA GLY A 136 -27.52 9.48 17.08
C GLY A 136 -27.42 7.99 16.74
N GLY A 137 -26.61 7.23 17.48
CA GLY A 137 -26.47 5.78 17.31
C GLY A 137 -25.93 5.37 15.94
N GLU A 138 -26.17 4.11 15.56
CA GLU A 138 -25.73 3.56 14.26
C GLU A 138 -26.29 4.30 13.03
N PRO A 139 -27.55 4.76 13.00
CA PRO A 139 -28.09 5.47 11.83
C PRO A 139 -27.33 6.77 11.52
N ALA A 140 -26.96 7.54 12.55
CA ALA A 140 -26.19 8.76 12.38
C ALA A 140 -24.77 8.48 11.86
N LEU A 141 -24.14 7.42 12.36
CA LEU A 141 -22.83 6.98 11.86
C LEU A 141 -22.92 6.56 10.39
N LYS A 142 -23.93 5.77 10.02
CA LYS A 142 -24.13 5.32 8.64
C LYS A 142 -24.32 6.49 7.67
N SER A 143 -25.21 7.43 7.99
CA SER A 143 -25.45 8.61 7.15
C SER A 143 -24.19 9.48 6.99
N PHE A 144 -23.38 9.58 8.05
CA PHE A 144 -22.11 10.30 7.98
C PHE A 144 -21.07 9.59 7.09
N LEU A 145 -20.96 8.26 7.20
CA LEU A 145 -20.08 7.45 6.35
C LEU A 145 -20.47 7.54 4.87
N ASP A 146 -21.77 7.52 4.54
CA ASP A 146 -22.24 7.64 3.16
C ASP A 146 -21.82 8.99 2.52
N ARG A 147 -21.86 10.08 3.30
CA ARG A 147 -21.38 11.41 2.85
C ARG A 147 -19.86 11.45 2.71
N LEU A 148 -19.13 10.85 3.66
CA LEU A 148 -17.67 10.78 3.61
C LEU A 148 -17.17 9.95 2.42
N GLN A 149 -17.87 8.89 2.03
CA GLN A 149 -17.49 8.08 0.88
C GLN A 149 -17.45 8.93 -0.41
N LEU A 150 -18.46 9.78 -0.63
CA LEU A 150 -18.48 10.68 -1.79
C LEU A 150 -17.35 11.72 -1.73
N LEU A 151 -17.12 12.32 -0.55
CA LEU A 151 -16.02 13.27 -0.36
C LEU A 151 -14.65 12.62 -0.56
N SER A 152 -14.46 11.39 -0.09
CA SER A 152 -13.23 10.62 -0.27
C SER A 152 -12.96 10.33 -1.75
N LEU A 153 -14.01 10.00 -2.52
CA LEU A 153 -13.88 9.78 -3.97
C LEU A 153 -13.47 11.07 -4.68
N VAL A 154 -14.13 12.20 -4.36
CA VAL A 154 -13.78 13.50 -4.93
C VAL A 154 -12.35 13.90 -4.57
N ALA A 155 -11.94 13.72 -3.31
CA ALA A 155 -10.58 14.00 -2.86
C ALA A 155 -9.54 13.13 -3.58
N LEU A 156 -9.79 11.82 -3.70
CA LEU A 156 -8.91 10.89 -4.42
C LEU A 156 -8.74 11.30 -5.89
N LEU A 157 -9.85 11.60 -6.57
CA LEU A 157 -9.83 12.05 -7.96
C LEU A 157 -9.12 13.40 -8.11
N ALA A 158 -9.34 14.33 -7.19
CA ALA A 158 -8.65 15.62 -7.19
C ALA A 158 -7.14 15.43 -6.99
N THR A 159 -6.72 14.57 -6.05
CA THR A 159 -5.30 14.23 -5.86
C THR A 159 -4.71 13.60 -7.11
N LEU A 160 -5.43 12.73 -7.80
CA LEU A 160 -4.99 12.12 -9.06
C LEU A 160 -4.78 13.21 -10.14
N VAL A 161 -5.76 14.09 -10.34
CA VAL A 161 -5.66 15.18 -11.32
C VAL A 161 -4.47 16.10 -11.00
N LEU A 162 -4.29 16.46 -9.73
CA LEU A 162 -3.17 17.29 -9.29
C LEU A 162 -1.82 16.58 -9.48
N LEU A 163 -1.73 15.29 -9.14
CA LEU A 163 -0.52 14.50 -9.29
C LEU A 163 -0.08 14.45 -10.76
N PHE A 164 -1.01 14.10 -11.66
CA PHE A 164 -0.71 14.07 -13.11
C PHE A 164 -0.50 15.45 -13.70
N GLY A 165 -1.19 16.48 -13.19
CA GLY A 165 -0.98 17.87 -13.60
C GLY A 165 0.42 18.37 -13.26
N PHE A 166 0.92 18.09 -12.05
CA PHE A 166 2.26 18.52 -11.62
C PHE A 166 3.39 17.61 -12.13
N GLN A 167 3.16 16.32 -12.34
CA GLN A 167 4.16 15.36 -12.81
C GLN A 167 4.14 15.16 -14.34
N GLY A 168 3.25 15.84 -15.07
CA GLY A 168 3.02 15.61 -16.50
C GLY A 168 4.27 15.83 -17.36
N GLU A 169 5.05 16.88 -17.09
CA GLU A 169 6.29 17.15 -17.82
C GLU A 169 7.34 16.05 -17.60
N GLN A 170 7.55 15.62 -16.35
CA GLN A 170 8.44 14.50 -16.05
C GLN A 170 8.00 13.20 -16.74
N ILE A 171 6.69 12.92 -16.78
CA ILE A 171 6.14 11.72 -17.44
C ILE A 171 6.48 11.72 -18.93
N LEU A 172 6.37 12.87 -19.61
CA LEU A 172 6.71 13.00 -21.03
C LEU A 172 8.22 13.01 -21.29
N ALA A 173 9.01 13.56 -20.37
CA ALA A 173 10.45 13.68 -20.51
C ALA A 173 11.20 12.35 -20.28
N GLN A 174 10.67 11.46 -19.43
CA GLN A 174 11.37 10.24 -19.00
C GLN A 174 10.58 8.93 -19.25
N PRO A 175 10.07 8.67 -20.47
CA PRO A 175 9.26 7.48 -20.74
C PRO A 175 10.07 6.17 -20.59
N LEU A 176 11.37 6.21 -20.93
CA LEU A 176 12.25 5.05 -20.79
C LEU A 176 12.45 4.65 -19.32
N VAL A 177 12.64 5.63 -18.43
CA VAL A 177 12.80 5.39 -17.00
C VAL A 177 11.53 4.74 -16.44
N ILE A 178 10.36 5.27 -16.78
CA ILE A 178 9.07 4.70 -16.35
C ILE A 178 8.93 3.25 -16.82
N ALA A 179 9.26 2.97 -18.09
CA ALA A 179 9.20 1.61 -18.62
C ALA A 179 10.15 0.66 -17.88
N LEU A 180 11.38 1.11 -17.57
CA LEU A 180 12.34 0.32 -16.79
C LEU A 180 11.87 0.06 -15.36
N LEU A 181 11.29 1.06 -14.69
CA LEU A 181 10.72 0.91 -13.35
C LEU A 181 9.48 0.00 -13.35
N ALA A 182 8.69 -0.02 -14.43
CA ALA A 182 7.54 -0.90 -14.55
C ALA A 182 7.92 -2.38 -14.58
N VAL A 183 9.11 -2.76 -15.07
CA VAL A 183 9.57 -4.16 -15.14
C VAL A 183 9.60 -4.84 -13.76
N PRO A 184 10.37 -4.36 -12.76
CA PRO A 184 10.40 -4.99 -11.44
C PRO A 184 9.03 -4.92 -10.75
N ILE A 185 8.26 -3.84 -10.96
CA ILE A 185 6.90 -3.72 -10.39
C ILE A 185 5.99 -4.83 -10.93
N LEU A 186 5.96 -5.05 -12.25
CA LEU A 186 5.15 -6.08 -12.87
C LEU A 186 5.56 -7.48 -12.39
N ILE A 187 6.86 -7.78 -12.40
CA ILE A 187 7.38 -9.06 -11.90
C ILE A 187 6.93 -9.27 -10.45
N GLN A 188 7.05 -8.25 -9.60
CA GLN A 188 6.65 -8.34 -8.21
C GLN A 188 5.14 -8.56 -8.06
N VAL A 189 4.30 -7.83 -8.80
CA VAL A 189 2.84 -7.94 -8.72
C VAL A 189 2.39 -9.35 -9.09
N TYR A 190 2.91 -9.91 -10.20
CA TYR A 190 2.58 -11.28 -10.61
C TYR A 190 3.12 -12.32 -9.63
N PHE A 191 4.36 -12.15 -9.15
CA PHE A 191 4.95 -13.03 -8.15
C PHE A 191 4.13 -13.05 -6.85
N ASN A 192 3.80 -11.88 -6.31
CA ASN A 192 3.06 -11.75 -5.06
C ASN A 192 1.64 -12.32 -5.18
N SER A 193 0.96 -12.01 -6.29
CA SER A 193 -0.39 -12.53 -6.57
C SER A 193 -0.40 -14.04 -6.74
N GLY A 194 0.57 -14.58 -7.50
CA GLY A 194 0.72 -16.02 -7.72
C GLY A 194 1.07 -16.77 -6.42
N LEU A 195 1.98 -16.23 -5.62
CA LEU A 195 2.36 -16.79 -4.33
C LEU A 195 1.17 -16.79 -3.36
N ALA A 196 0.45 -15.66 -3.25
CA ALA A 196 -0.73 -15.57 -2.40
C ALA A 196 -1.82 -16.56 -2.82
N TYR A 197 -2.06 -16.70 -4.13
CA TYR A 197 -3.02 -17.66 -4.66
C TYR A 197 -2.62 -19.11 -4.34
N LEU A 198 -1.36 -19.47 -4.59
CA LEU A 198 -0.85 -20.82 -4.34
C LEU A 198 -0.88 -21.18 -2.85
N LEU A 199 -0.44 -20.27 -1.98
CA LEU A 199 -0.44 -20.49 -0.53
C LEU A 199 -1.86 -20.63 0.03
N ASN A 200 -2.82 -19.84 -0.45
CA ASN A 200 -4.22 -19.99 -0.08
C ASN A 200 -4.80 -21.33 -0.57
N ARG A 201 -4.47 -21.74 -1.80
CA ARG A 201 -4.87 -23.04 -2.34
C ARG A 201 -4.30 -24.22 -1.54
N ILE A 202 -3.02 -24.15 -1.15
CA ILE A 202 -2.38 -25.19 -0.31
C ILE A 202 -2.97 -25.22 1.10
N SER A 203 -3.32 -24.05 1.65
CA SER A 203 -3.91 -23.93 2.98
C SER A 203 -5.37 -24.42 3.04
N GLY A 204 -5.96 -24.75 1.88
CA GLY A 204 -7.33 -25.23 1.76
C GLY A 204 -8.38 -24.16 2.00
N GLU A 205 -8.05 -22.88 1.79
CA GLU A 205 -9.01 -21.78 1.89
C GLU A 205 -10.01 -21.85 0.73
N GLN A 206 -11.29 -21.68 1.05
CA GLN A 206 -12.36 -21.76 0.07
C GLN A 206 -12.47 -20.44 -0.71
N HIS A 207 -12.68 -20.54 -2.03
CA HIS A 207 -12.68 -19.37 -2.92
C HIS A 207 -13.90 -18.46 -2.68
N CYS A 208 -14.99 -19.02 -2.16
CA CYS A 208 -16.20 -18.31 -1.75
C CYS A 208 -16.85 -19.10 -0.59
N VAL A 209 -17.32 -18.39 0.44
CA VAL A 209 -18.39 -18.86 1.35
C VAL A 209 -19.64 -18.08 0.98
#